data_AF-A0A1T4K9I3-F1
#
_entry.id   AF-A0A1T4K9I3-F1
#
_cell.length_a   1.000
_cell.length_b   1.000
_cell.length_c   1.000
_cell.angle_alpha   90.00
_cell.angle_beta   90.00
_cell.angle_gamma   90.00
#
_symmetry.space_group_name_H-M   'P 1'
#
loop_
_entity.id
_entity.type
_entity.pdbx_description
1 polymer ?
#
loop_
_entity_poly.entity_id
_entity_poly.type
_entity_poly.pdbx_seq_one_letter_code
_entity_poly.pdbx_strand_id
1 'polypeptide(L)'
;MASPTASMPAVARNISLAEEEGLDICAVCNGCWTFLNEFGHFMNGNEEVRESVNMMLNMMGREYKGESDIFHIGALLYKLKDRIAENVERPLEGVKIATQK
;
A
#
# COMPACT_ATOMS: atom_id res chain seq x y z
N MET A 1 7.94 -18.12 -17.51
CA MET A 1 7.43 -18.03 -16.14
C MET A 1 8.02 -16.78 -15.50
N ALA A 2 7.19 -15.95 -14.87
CA ALA A 2 7.69 -14.80 -14.15
C ALA A 2 8.33 -15.28 -12.84
N SER A 3 9.60 -14.96 -12.61
CA SER A 3 10.30 -15.34 -11.38
C SER A 3 10.00 -14.34 -10.28
N PRO A 4 9.82 -14.77 -9.02
CA PRO A 4 9.79 -13.86 -7.88
C PRO A 4 11.07 -13.03 -7.84
N THR A 5 10.93 -11.72 -7.63
CA THR A 5 12.07 -10.84 -7.35
C THR A 5 12.29 -10.72 -5.86
N ALA A 6 13.50 -10.34 -5.43
CA ALA A 6 13.83 -10.18 -4.01
C ALA A 6 12.90 -9.17 -3.27
N SER A 7 12.30 -8.24 -4.01
CA SER A 7 11.39 -7.23 -3.45
C SER A 7 10.00 -7.77 -3.12
N MET A 8 9.55 -8.85 -3.76
CA MET A 8 8.20 -9.40 -3.57
C MET A 8 7.98 -9.98 -2.16
N PRO A 9 8.90 -10.79 -1.59
CA PRO A 9 8.78 -11.23 -0.20
C PRO A 9 8.77 -10.08 0.82
N ALA A 10 9.55 -9.03 0.58
CA ALA A 10 9.56 -7.86 1.46
C ALA A 10 8.22 -7.11 1.43
N VAL A 11 7.62 -6.95 0.25
CA VAL A 11 6.29 -6.35 0.08
C VAL A 11 5.21 -7.23 0.73
N ALA A 12 5.19 -8.53 0.42
CA ALA A 12 4.23 -9.49 0.98
C ALA A 12 4.31 -9.54 2.52
N ARG A 13 5.52 -9.45 3.09
CA ARG A 13 5.74 -9.38 4.54
C ARG A 13 5.14 -8.11 5.16
N ASN A 14 5.15 -6.99 4.43
CA ASN A 14 4.51 -5.76 4.93
C ASN A 14 2.99 -5.81 4.79
N ILE A 15 2.47 -6.46 3.75
CA ILE A 15 1.02 -6.60 3.58
C ILE A 15 0.44 -7.57 4.60
N SER A 16 1.08 -8.73 4.82
CA SER A 16 0.64 -9.72 5.83
C SER A 16 0.56 -9.17 7.25
N LEU A 17 1.37 -8.15 7.59
CA LEU A 17 1.26 -7.46 8.88
C LEU A 17 -0.08 -6.72 9.03
N ALA A 18 -0.58 -6.09 7.96
CA ALA A 18 -1.87 -5.42 7.98
C ALA A 18 -3.02 -6.45 7.99
N GLU A 19 -2.87 -7.53 7.23
CA GLU A 19 -3.85 -8.63 7.16
C GLU A 19 -4.03 -9.34 8.51
N GLU A 20 -2.94 -9.59 9.24
CA GLU A 20 -2.99 -10.19 10.59
C GLU A 20 -3.80 -9.35 11.59
N GLU A 21 -3.75 -8.02 11.44
CA GLU A 21 -4.51 -7.08 12.27
C GLU A 21 -5.92 -6.80 11.72
N GLY A 22 -6.28 -7.36 10.56
CA GLY A 22 -7.56 -7.09 9.89
C GLY A 22 -7.69 -5.64 9.42
N LEU A 23 -6.59 -5.02 9.00
CA LEU A 23 -6.51 -3.62 8.60
C LEU A 23 -6.11 -3.46 7.13
N ASP A 24 -6.49 -2.31 6.57
CA ASP A 24 -5.98 -1.83 5.28
C ASP A 24 -4.72 -0.98 5.46
N ILE A 25 -4.03 -0.72 4.34
CA ILE A 25 -2.80 0.07 4.31
C ILE A 25 -3.07 1.45 3.71
N CYS A 26 -2.63 2.49 4.41
CA CYS A 26 -2.56 3.84 3.87
C CYS A 26 -1.10 4.27 3.69
N ALA A 27 -0.62 4.30 2.44
CA ALA A 27 0.72 4.73 2.10
C ALA A 27 0.76 6.24 1.82
N VAL A 28 1.75 6.93 2.41
CA VAL A 28 1.93 8.38 2.24
C VAL A 28 2.92 8.76 1.13
N CYS A 29 3.67 7.80 0.65
CA CYS A 29 4.68 7.96 -0.39
C CYS A 29 4.22 7.24 -1.66
N ASN A 30 4.31 7.92 -2.80
CA ASN A 30 4.00 7.36 -4.12
C ASN A 30 4.75 6.05 -4.37
N GLY A 31 6.06 6.02 -4.09
CA GLY A 31 6.87 4.82 -4.28
C GLY A 31 6.40 3.64 -3.43
N CYS A 32 6.14 3.87 -2.13
CA CYS A 32 5.62 2.82 -1.26
C CYS A 32 4.26 2.31 -1.74
N TRP A 33 3.35 3.22 -2.10
CA TRP A 33 2.04 2.86 -2.64
C TRP A 33 2.18 2.03 -3.91
N THR A 34 3.00 2.45 -4.88
CA THR A 34 3.23 1.71 -6.13
C THR A 34 3.80 0.32 -5.86
N PHE A 35 4.83 0.18 -5.03
CA PHE A 35 5.41 -1.14 -4.73
C PHE A 35 4.42 -2.08 -4.06
N LEU A 36 3.68 -1.60 -3.06
CA LEU A 36 2.69 -2.42 -2.36
C LEU A 36 1.53 -2.79 -3.29
N ASN A 37 0.99 -1.82 -4.02
CA ASN A 37 -0.19 -2.01 -4.87
C ASN A 37 0.11 -2.87 -6.10
N GLU A 38 1.17 -2.57 -6.86
CA GLU A 38 1.51 -3.28 -8.09
C GLU A 38 1.98 -4.71 -7.82
N PHE A 39 2.84 -4.92 -6.81
CA PHE A 39 3.27 -6.29 -6.48
C PHE A 39 2.17 -7.07 -5.78
N GLY A 40 1.34 -6.43 -4.96
CA GLY A 40 0.14 -7.08 -4.42
C GLY A 40 -0.79 -7.54 -5.55
N HIS A 41 -1.10 -6.66 -6.50
CA HIS A 41 -1.90 -6.99 -7.68
C HIS A 41 -1.28 -8.12 -8.51
N PHE A 42 0.03 -8.04 -8.76
CA PHE A 42 0.76 -9.06 -9.51
C PHE A 42 0.73 -10.44 -8.82
N MET A 43 0.99 -10.49 -7.51
CA MET A 43 0.94 -11.75 -6.75
C MET A 43 -0.48 -12.30 -6.68
N ASN A 44 -1.50 -11.45 -6.56
CA ASN A 44 -2.90 -11.88 -6.57
C ASN A 44 -3.33 -12.47 -7.93
N GLY A 45 -2.76 -11.96 -9.03
CA GLY A 45 -2.99 -12.48 -10.37
C GLY A 45 -2.11 -13.66 -10.77
N ASN A 46 -1.14 -14.06 -9.95
CA ASN A 46 -0.15 -15.09 -10.29
C ASN A 46 0.09 -16.06 -9.13
N GLU A 47 -0.65 -17.17 -9.14
CA GLU A 47 -0.65 -18.15 -8.05
C GLU A 47 0.73 -18.79 -7.82
N GLU A 48 1.45 -19.15 -8.88
CA GLU A 48 2.80 -19.74 -8.78
C GLU A 48 3.78 -18.80 -8.05
N VAL A 49 3.74 -17.50 -8.39
CA VAL A 49 4.56 -16.49 -7.71
C VAL A 49 4.13 -16.34 -6.25
N ARG A 50 2.83 -16.28 -5.99
CA ARG A 50 2.28 -16.14 -4.63
C ARG A 50 2.68 -17.32 -3.74
N GLU A 51 2.59 -18.55 -4.25
CA GLU A 51 3.02 -19.75 -3.54
C GLU A 51 4.52 -19.70 -3.21
N SER A 52 5.36 -19.32 -4.18
CA SER A 52 6.80 -19.18 -3.95
C SER A 52 7.13 -18.12 -2.89
N VAL A 53 6.42 -16.99 -2.91
CA VAL A 53 6.54 -15.93 -1.90
C VAL A 53 6.10 -16.44 -0.53
N ASN A 54 4.95 -17.13 -0.44
CA ASN A 54 4.46 -17.69 0.82
C ASN A 54 5.37 -18.80 1.37
N MET A 55 6.05 -19.57 0.52
CA MET A 55 7.09 -20.50 0.97
C MET A 55 8.19 -19.77 1.77
N MET A 56 8.59 -18.57 1.32
CA MET A 56 9.58 -17.76 2.04
C MET A 56 9.01 -17.13 3.32
N LEU A 57 7.78 -16.63 3.27
CA LEU A 57 7.12 -16.01 4.44
C LEU A 57 6.84 -17.03 5.55
N ASN A 58 6.53 -18.28 5.20
CA ASN A 58 6.28 -19.35 6.16
C ASN A 58 7.49 -19.63 7.07
N MET A 59 8.73 -19.43 6.57
CA MET A 59 9.94 -19.52 7.40
C MET A 59 9.98 -18.48 8.53
N MET A 60 9.22 -17.39 8.40
CA MET A 60 9.06 -16.33 9.41
C MET A 60 7.72 -16.43 10.15
N GLY A 61 6.94 -17.50 9.94
CA GLY A 61 5.61 -17.67 10.54
C GLY A 61 4.58 -16.68 10.01
N ARG A 62 4.69 -16.27 8.74
CA ARG A 62 3.80 -15.31 8.07
C ARG A 62 3.17 -15.91 6.83
N GLU A 63 2.04 -15.37 6.43
CA GLU A 63 1.33 -15.72 5.20
C GLU A 63 0.76 -14.45 4.57
N TYR A 64 1.00 -14.25 3.28
CA TYR A 64 0.36 -13.22 2.48
C TYR A 64 -0.89 -13.77 1.80
N LYS A 65 -2.05 -13.15 2.06
CA LYS A 65 -3.36 -13.57 1.53
C LYS A 65 -3.80 -12.72 0.34
N GLY A 66 -3.40 -11.46 0.32
CA GLY A 66 -3.79 -10.47 -0.70
C GLY A 66 -5.17 -9.87 -0.48
N GLU A 67 -5.60 -9.74 0.79
CA GLU A 67 -6.94 -9.32 1.19
C GLU A 67 -7.02 -7.84 1.63
N SER A 68 -5.93 -7.27 2.15
CA SER A 68 -5.90 -5.86 2.57
C SER A 68 -5.92 -4.91 1.38
N ASP A 69 -6.77 -3.89 1.43
CA ASP A 69 -6.75 -2.79 0.46
C ASP A 69 -5.55 -1.86 0.70
N ILE A 70 -5.04 -1.27 -0.39
CA ILE A 70 -3.86 -0.40 -0.37
C ILE A 70 -4.20 0.98 -0.94
N PHE A 71 -4.31 1.96 -0.06
CA PHE A 71 -4.71 3.33 -0.39
C PHE A 71 -3.51 4.28 -0.44
N HIS A 72 -3.54 5.22 -1.38
CA HIS A 72 -2.63 6.38 -1.35
C HIS A 72 -3.26 7.52 -0.55
N ILE A 73 -2.48 8.14 0.35
CA ILE A 73 -2.98 9.22 1.22
C ILE A 73 -3.62 10.35 0.44
N GLY A 74 -3.05 10.75 -0.70
CA GLY A 74 -3.57 11.84 -1.51
C GLY A 74 -4.98 11.57 -2.04
N ALA A 75 -5.25 10.31 -2.41
CA ALA A 75 -6.58 9.89 -2.87
C ALA A 75 -7.60 9.88 -1.72
N LEU A 76 -7.19 9.44 -0.53
CA LEU A 76 -8.04 9.49 0.67
C LEU A 76 -8.33 10.93 1.11
N LEU A 77 -7.31 11.79 1.17
CA LEU A 77 -7.46 13.19 1.52
C LEU A 77 -8.35 13.92 0.51
N TYR A 78 -8.25 13.61 -0.78
CA TYR A 78 -9.14 14.18 -1.80
C TYR A 78 -10.61 13.82 -1.57
N LYS A 79 -10.91 12.57 -1.17
CA LYS A 79 -12.27 12.16 -0.78
C LYS A 79 -12.76 12.89 0.47
N LEU A 80 -11.86 13.30 1.35
CA LEU A 80 -12.15 13.99 2.60
C LEU A 80 -12.02 15.52 2.50
N LYS A 81 -11.82 16.09 1.31
CA LYS A 81 -11.49 17.53 1.13
C LYS A 81 -12.47 18.49 1.81
N ASP A 82 -13.76 18.16 1.83
CA ASP A 82 -14.78 19.02 2.41
C ASP A 82 -14.67 19.02 3.95
N ARG A 83 -14.48 17.83 4.54
CA ARG A 83 -14.16 17.69 5.98
C ARG A 83 -12.85 18.37 6.34
N ILE A 84 -11.84 18.32 5.47
CA ILE A 84 -10.57 19.03 5.68
C ILE A 84 -10.83 20.54 5.73
N ALA A 85 -11.62 21.07 4.80
CA ALA A 85 -11.97 22.49 4.75
C ALA A 85 -12.72 22.96 6.01
N GLU A 86 -13.64 22.16 6.53
CA GLU A 86 -14.38 22.44 7.78
C GLU A 86 -13.47 22.53 9.03
N ASN A 87 -12.31 21.86 9.01
CA ASN A 87 -11.39 21.78 10.15
C ASN A 87 -10.17 22.73 10.02
N VAL A 88 -10.19 23.67 9.06
CA VAL A 88 -9.07 24.62 8.88
C VAL A 88 -9.11 25.70 9.98
N GLU A 89 -8.16 25.65 10.91
CA GLU A 89 -7.99 26.69 11.94
C GLU A 89 -7.13 27.88 11.46
N ARG A 90 -6.19 27.62 10.53
CA ARG A 90 -5.26 28.61 10.00
C ARG A 90 -5.23 28.56 8.48
N PRO A 91 -6.08 29.36 7.82
CA PRO A 91 -6.13 29.42 6.36
C PRO A 91 -4.77 29.83 5.77
N LEU A 92 -4.35 29.17 4.70
CA LEU A 92 -3.13 29.49 3.94
C LEU A 92 -3.41 30.51 2.82
N GLU A 93 -4.27 31.50 3.09
CA GLU A 93 -4.66 32.52 2.11
C GLU A 93 -3.47 33.38 1.68
N GLY A 94 -3.40 33.73 0.39
CA GLY A 94 -2.31 34.52 -0.18
C GLY A 94 -0.99 33.76 -0.40
N VAL A 95 -0.87 32.51 0.07
CA VAL A 95 0.29 31.65 -0.19
C VAL A 95 0.17 31.01 -1.58
N LYS A 96 1.19 31.19 -2.42
CA LYS A 96 1.30 30.49 -3.71
C LYS A 96 1.98 29.13 -3.50
N ILE A 97 1.26 28.05 -3.76
CA ILE A 97 1.76 26.68 -3.61
C ILE A 97 1.98 26.08 -4.99
N ALA A 98 3.20 25.61 -5.27
CA ALA A 98 3.48 24.75 -6.42
C ALA A 98 3.36 23.30 -5.98
N THR A 99 2.43 22.55 -6.57
CA THR A 99 2.32 21.11 -6.32
C THR A 99 3.42 20.37 -7.07
N GLN A 100 4.06 19.42 -6.40
CA GLN A 100 4.91 18.45 -7.10
C GLN A 100 3.99 17.53 -7.89
N LYS A 101 4.19 17.50 -9.22
CA LYS A 101 3.58 16.50 -10.08
C LYS A 101 4.33 15.19 -9.99
#